data_AF-A0A383E059-F1
#
_entry.id   AF-A0A383E059-F1
#
_cell.length_a   1.000
_cell.length_b   1.000
_cell.length_c   1.000
_cell.angle_alpha   90.00
_cell.angle_beta   90.00
_cell.angle_gamma   90.00
#
_symmetry.space_group_name_H-M   'P 1'
#
loop_
_entity.id
_entity.type
_entity.pdbx_description
1 polymer ?
#
loop_
_entity_poly.entity_id
_entity_poly.type
_entity_poly.pdbx_seq_one_letter_code
_entity_poly.pdbx_strand_id
1 'polypeptide(L)'
;MPDHFYLPFEKDSSFDHSPESINSLTEYEKYQLSFHPERPKFLDFLSLFEDVKPCTESDDHGSCLIQSFQANLKTQTQTIPVILVGQQTGPTSNYKEMVELMKNSNEVQRWNHGMPTPKSYERAFQAIKLGNKENRMILVFVDTPGADPTEESEAGGIAWRIGNTIQA
;
A
#
# COMPACT_ATOMS: atom_id res chain seq x y z
N MET A 1 19.92 -13.52 -11.02
CA MET A 1 18.70 -12.83 -11.47
C MET A 1 19.00 -11.34 -11.50
N PRO A 2 18.43 -10.56 -12.42
CA PRO A 2 18.64 -9.11 -12.45
C PRO A 2 18.18 -8.48 -11.13
N ASP A 3 18.94 -7.51 -10.64
CA ASP A 3 18.67 -6.83 -9.36
C ASP A 3 17.55 -5.76 -9.47
N HIS A 4 17.22 -5.35 -10.70
CA HIS A 4 16.25 -4.31 -11.02
C HIS A 4 15.34 -4.75 -12.19
N PHE A 5 14.10 -4.28 -12.18
CA PHE A 5 13.14 -4.44 -13.26
C PHE A 5 13.18 -3.23 -14.17
N TYR A 6 13.20 -3.45 -15.49
CA TYR A 6 13.15 -2.37 -16.48
C TYR A 6 11.91 -2.53 -17.35
N LEU A 7 11.08 -1.50 -17.41
CA LEU A 7 10.03 -1.35 -18.40
C LEU A 7 10.62 -1.28 -19.83
N PRO A 8 9.81 -1.56 -20.87
CA PRO A 8 10.32 -1.55 -22.25
C PRO A 8 11.01 -0.24 -22.65
N PHE A 9 10.44 0.91 -22.29
CA PHE A 9 11.00 2.22 -22.61
C PHE A 9 12.25 2.56 -21.77
N GLU A 10 12.40 2.00 -20.58
CA GLU A 10 13.59 2.22 -19.73
C GLU A 10 14.83 1.47 -20.24
N LYS A 11 14.65 0.54 -21.18
CA LYS A 11 15.77 -0.17 -21.83
C LYS A 11 16.43 0.66 -22.92
N ASP A 12 15.80 1.76 -23.33
CA ASP A 12 16.43 2.73 -24.23
C ASP A 12 17.46 3.55 -23.46
N SER A 13 18.71 3.53 -23.92
CA SER A 13 19.81 4.31 -23.35
C SER A 13 19.58 5.82 -23.30
N SER A 14 18.60 6.34 -24.03
CA SER A 14 18.22 7.75 -24.04
C SER A 14 17.23 8.15 -22.94
N PHE A 15 16.57 7.18 -22.28
CA PHE A 15 15.61 7.45 -21.21
C PHE A 15 16.33 7.69 -19.88
N ASP A 16 16.17 8.88 -19.30
CA ASP A 16 16.93 9.35 -18.13
C ASP A 16 16.07 9.69 -16.90
N HIS A 17 14.80 9.30 -16.90
CA HIS A 17 13.82 9.58 -15.84
C HIS A 17 13.63 11.09 -15.53
N SER A 18 14.11 11.98 -16.39
CA SER A 18 13.87 13.43 -16.24
C SER A 18 12.37 13.76 -16.40
N PRO A 19 11.89 14.87 -15.82
CA PRO A 19 10.53 15.33 -16.04
C PRO A 19 10.18 15.45 -17.54
N GLU A 20 11.12 15.87 -18.37
CA GLU A 20 10.98 15.97 -19.83
C GLU A 20 10.78 14.60 -20.48
N SER A 21 11.63 13.63 -20.13
CA SER A 21 11.54 12.25 -20.62
C SER A 21 10.22 11.61 -20.21
N ILE A 22 9.80 11.74 -18.94
CA ILE A 22 8.52 11.22 -18.45
C ILE A 22 7.33 11.88 -19.15
N ASN A 23 7.40 13.19 -19.42
CA ASN A 23 6.32 13.90 -20.13
C ASN A 23 6.18 13.46 -21.59
N SER A 24 7.27 13.00 -22.21
CA SER A 24 7.26 12.52 -23.60
C SER A 24 6.67 11.11 -23.77
N LEU A 25 6.54 10.35 -22.67
CA LEU A 25 5.89 9.05 -22.66
C LEU A 25 4.42 9.15 -23.08
N THR A 26 3.92 8.11 -23.75
CA THR A 26 2.48 7.93 -23.99
C THR A 26 1.73 7.74 -22.67
N GLU A 27 0.42 8.00 -22.67
CA GLU A 27 -0.41 7.81 -21.47
C GLU A 27 -0.39 6.36 -20.96
N TYR A 28 -0.23 5.39 -21.87
CA TYR A 28 -0.09 3.98 -21.48
C TYR A 28 1.27 3.68 -20.82
N GLU A 29 2.36 4.26 -21.31
CA GLU A 29 3.68 4.11 -20.69
C GLU A 29 3.75 4.79 -19.32
N LYS A 30 3.12 5.97 -19.17
CA LYS A 30 2.94 6.61 -17.85
C LYS A 30 2.14 5.72 -16.91
N TYR A 31 1.07 5.09 -17.41
CA TYR A 31 0.30 4.11 -16.64
C TYR A 31 1.15 2.90 -16.23
N GLN A 32 2.07 2.42 -17.06
CA GLN A 32 2.96 1.32 -16.68
C GLN A 32 3.84 1.66 -15.46
N LEU A 33 4.23 2.92 -15.27
CA LEU A 33 4.95 3.35 -14.05
C LEU A 33 4.14 3.11 -12.78
N SER A 34 2.80 3.18 -12.83
CA SER A 34 1.97 2.91 -11.65
C SER A 34 2.00 1.43 -11.23
N PHE A 35 2.35 0.53 -12.16
CA PHE A 35 2.51 -0.92 -11.95
C PHE A 35 3.97 -1.35 -11.82
N HIS A 36 4.91 -0.41 -11.78
CA HIS A 36 6.32 -0.74 -11.61
C HIS A 36 6.49 -1.57 -10.32
N PRO A 37 7.10 -2.77 -10.37
CA PRO A 37 7.21 -3.63 -9.20
C PRO A 37 8.01 -2.97 -8.07
N GLU A 38 8.98 -2.13 -8.42
CA GLU A 38 9.80 -1.37 -7.46
C GLU A 38 9.21 -0.02 -7.07
N ARG A 39 7.95 0.25 -7.43
CA ARG A 39 7.26 1.42 -6.92
C ARG A 39 7.20 1.34 -5.38
N PRO A 40 7.59 2.40 -4.65
CA PRO A 40 7.51 2.43 -3.19
C PRO A 40 6.12 2.05 -2.69
N LYS A 41 6.09 1.13 -1.73
CA LYS A 41 4.89 0.62 -1.07
C LYS A 41 4.63 1.38 0.22
N PHE A 42 3.45 1.22 0.80
CA PHE A 42 3.06 1.95 2.01
C PHE A 42 4.12 1.89 3.12
N LEU A 43 4.69 0.70 3.38
CA LEU A 43 5.70 0.53 4.41
C LEU A 43 6.99 1.35 4.16
N ASP A 44 7.35 1.62 2.91
CA ASP A 44 8.55 2.41 2.58
C ASP A 44 8.41 3.86 3.04
N PHE A 45 7.18 4.40 3.02
CA PHE A 45 6.87 5.77 3.44
C PHE A 45 6.88 5.94 4.97
N LEU A 46 6.91 4.86 5.77
CA LEU A 46 6.96 4.98 7.24
C LEU A 46 8.24 5.67 7.73
N SER A 47 9.32 5.60 6.95
CA SER A 47 10.59 6.30 7.22
C SER A 47 10.46 7.83 7.29
N LEU A 48 9.35 8.39 6.78
CA LEU A 48 9.05 9.82 6.82
C LEU A 48 8.48 10.29 8.16
N PHE A 49 8.20 9.37 9.10
CA PHE A 49 7.51 9.66 10.35
C PHE A 49 8.34 9.26 11.59
N GLU A 50 8.09 9.93 12.72
CA GLU A 50 8.70 9.60 14.02
C GLU A 50 7.73 8.74 14.87
N ASP A 51 8.28 7.98 15.84
CA ASP A 51 7.52 7.16 16.81
C ASP A 51 6.49 6.19 16.20
N VAL A 52 6.81 5.62 15.03
CA VAL A 52 5.92 4.71 14.30
C VAL A 52 5.66 3.44 15.09
N LYS A 53 4.37 3.19 15.41
CA LYS A 53 3.92 2.01 16.16
C LYS A 53 2.65 1.43 15.52
N PRO A 54 2.58 0.11 15.28
CA PRO A 54 1.33 -0.53 14.86
C PRO A 54 0.20 -0.19 15.83
N CYS A 55 -0.99 0.13 15.31
CA CYS A 55 -2.15 0.50 16.13
C CYS A 55 -3.38 -0.39 15.92
N THR A 56 -3.33 -1.26 14.92
CA THR A 56 -4.26 -2.38 14.77
C THR A 56 -3.46 -3.61 14.36
N GLU A 57 -3.76 -4.75 14.95
CA GLU A 57 -3.12 -6.03 14.62
C GLU A 57 -4.21 -7.10 14.45
N SER A 58 -3.99 -7.98 13.49
CA SER A 58 -4.87 -9.12 13.21
C SER A 58 -4.04 -10.15 12.45
N ASP A 59 -4.06 -11.39 12.92
CA ASP A 59 -3.42 -12.51 12.22
C ASP A 59 -4.35 -13.17 11.20
N ASP A 60 -5.52 -12.58 10.95
CA ASP A 60 -6.46 -13.07 9.95
C ASP A 60 -5.85 -12.97 8.55
N HIS A 61 -6.17 -13.95 7.69
CA HIS A 61 -5.70 -13.96 6.32
C HIS A 61 -6.13 -12.68 5.57
N GLY A 62 -5.21 -12.11 4.77
CA GLY A 62 -5.43 -10.88 4.01
C GLY A 62 -5.49 -9.60 4.85
N SER A 63 -5.46 -9.67 6.19
CA SER A 63 -5.49 -8.49 7.05
C SER A 63 -4.27 -7.57 6.82
N CYS A 64 -3.15 -8.11 6.36
CA CYS A 64 -1.90 -7.38 6.13
C CYS A 64 -1.92 -6.43 4.91
N LEU A 65 -2.98 -6.50 4.09
CA LEU A 65 -3.13 -5.69 2.87
C LEU A 65 -3.55 -4.26 3.15
N ILE A 66 -4.11 -3.99 4.33
CA ILE A 66 -4.23 -2.63 4.86
C ILE A 66 -3.56 -2.63 6.22
N GLN A 67 -2.52 -1.82 6.36
CA GLN A 67 -1.78 -1.67 7.60
C GLN A 67 -2.03 -0.30 8.20
N SER A 68 -1.90 -0.19 9.51
CA SER A 68 -2.15 1.06 10.21
C SER A 68 -1.20 1.29 11.36
N PHE A 69 -0.72 2.53 11.47
CA PHE A 69 0.27 2.94 12.46
C PHE A 69 -0.15 4.24 13.15
N GLN A 70 0.14 4.34 14.44
CA GLN A 70 0.28 5.64 15.10
C GLN A 70 1.69 6.16 14.82
N ALA A 71 1.80 7.44 14.51
CA ALA A 71 3.08 8.09 14.31
C ALA A 71 3.00 9.59 14.59
N ASN A 72 4.13 10.26 14.45
CA ASN A 72 4.29 11.71 14.56
C ASN A 72 4.85 12.25 13.23
N LEU A 73 4.13 13.20 12.62
CA LEU A 73 4.62 13.97 11.48
C LEU A 73 5.32 15.24 11.98
N LYS A 74 6.62 15.32 11.77
CA LYS A 74 7.41 16.49 12.16
C LYS A 74 7.45 17.51 11.03
N THR A 75 7.09 18.74 11.36
CA THR A 75 7.23 19.90 10.47
C THR A 75 8.31 20.82 11.02
N GLN A 76 8.60 21.91 10.31
CA GLN A 76 9.56 22.91 10.78
C GLN A 76 9.13 23.57 12.11
N THR A 77 7.83 23.60 12.41
CA THR A 77 7.27 24.38 13.51
C THR A 77 6.51 23.55 14.56
N GLN A 78 6.07 22.34 14.21
CA GLN A 78 5.22 21.53 15.08
C GLN A 78 5.37 20.03 14.81
N THR A 79 5.04 19.23 15.84
CA THR A 79 4.83 17.79 15.72
C THR A 79 3.33 17.52 15.68
N ILE A 80 2.87 16.86 14.62
CA ILE A 80 1.47 16.54 14.39
C ILE A 80 1.27 15.05 14.66
N PRO A 81 0.48 14.64 15.67
CA PRO A 81 0.16 13.24 15.88
C PRO A 81 -0.76 12.74 14.76
N VAL A 82 -0.37 11.64 14.12
CA VAL A 82 -1.06 11.07 12.96
C VAL A 82 -1.45 9.61 13.18
N ILE A 83 -2.54 9.19 12.52
CA ILE A 83 -2.81 7.80 12.19
C ILE A 83 -2.53 7.63 10.71
N LEU A 84 -1.66 6.67 10.39
CA LEU A 84 -1.36 6.25 9.03
C LEU A 84 -2.22 5.03 8.72
N VAL A 85 -2.91 5.04 7.59
CA VAL A 85 -3.62 3.87 7.04
C VAL A 85 -3.15 3.71 5.61
N GLY A 86 -2.68 2.53 5.23
CA GLY A 86 -2.17 2.35 3.88
C GLY A 86 -2.32 0.95 3.36
N GLN A 87 -2.60 0.88 2.07
CA GLN A 87 -2.65 -0.39 1.35
C GLN A 87 -1.22 -0.86 1.08
N GLN A 88 -0.92 -2.09 1.50
CA GLN A 88 0.36 -2.74 1.26
C GLN A 88 0.14 -3.88 0.25
N THR A 89 0.32 -3.60 -1.03
CA THR A 89 -0.03 -4.55 -2.11
C THR A 89 0.93 -5.74 -2.23
N GLY A 90 2.03 -5.76 -1.48
CA GLY A 90 3.05 -6.79 -1.56
C GLY A 90 4.08 -6.68 -0.45
N PRO A 91 4.98 -7.65 -0.33
CA PRO A 91 5.89 -7.74 0.80
C PRO A 91 7.00 -6.68 0.79
N THR A 92 7.45 -6.28 -0.40
CA THR A 92 8.63 -5.43 -0.59
C THR A 92 8.55 -4.71 -1.92
N SER A 93 9.16 -3.52 -2.00
CA SER A 93 9.45 -2.81 -3.26
C SER A 93 10.81 -3.21 -3.85
N ASN A 94 11.60 -4.05 -3.18
CA ASN A 94 12.85 -4.54 -3.74
C ASN A 94 12.59 -5.67 -4.75
N TYR A 95 12.95 -5.48 -6.02
CA TYR A 95 12.64 -6.46 -7.08
C TYR A 95 13.25 -7.84 -6.84
N LYS A 96 14.53 -7.89 -6.44
CA LYS A 96 15.23 -9.15 -6.19
C LYS A 96 14.56 -9.96 -5.07
N GLU A 97 14.26 -9.28 -3.96
CA GLU A 97 13.58 -9.89 -2.82
C GLU A 97 12.15 -10.32 -3.19
N MET A 98 11.42 -9.48 -3.93
CA MET A 98 10.09 -9.79 -4.44
C MET A 98 10.09 -11.06 -5.29
N VAL A 99 11.03 -11.19 -6.24
CA VAL A 99 11.16 -12.37 -7.11
C VAL A 99 11.47 -13.63 -6.30
N GLU A 100 12.25 -13.52 -5.22
CA GLU A 100 12.53 -14.65 -4.32
C GLU A 100 11.28 -15.06 -3.54
N LEU A 101 10.57 -14.09 -2.97
CA LEU A 101 9.34 -14.33 -2.21
C LEU A 101 8.23 -14.93 -3.07
N MET A 102 8.13 -14.52 -4.34
CA MET A 102 7.15 -15.07 -5.29
C MET A 102 7.36 -16.55 -5.63
N LYS A 103 8.52 -17.14 -5.30
CA LYS A 103 8.72 -18.60 -5.43
C LYS A 103 7.95 -19.40 -4.36
N ASN A 104 7.57 -18.74 -3.25
CA ASN A 104 6.82 -19.37 -2.17
C ASN A 104 5.32 -19.11 -2.38
N SER A 105 4.58 -20.16 -2.70
CA SER A 105 3.13 -20.09 -2.93
C SER A 105 2.35 -19.53 -1.74
N ASN A 106 2.80 -19.79 -0.51
CA ASN A 106 2.14 -19.29 0.70
C ASN A 106 2.29 -17.76 0.82
N GLU A 107 3.45 -17.21 0.45
CA GLU A 107 3.65 -15.76 0.43
C GLU A 107 2.79 -15.12 -0.66
N VAL A 108 2.76 -15.69 -1.87
CA VAL A 108 1.89 -15.18 -2.95
C VAL A 108 0.42 -15.16 -2.51
N GLN A 109 -0.05 -16.24 -1.88
CA GLN A 109 -1.42 -16.32 -1.39
C GLN A 109 -1.69 -15.31 -0.27
N ARG A 110 -0.75 -15.12 0.66
CA ARG A 110 -0.86 -14.15 1.76
C ARG A 110 -1.11 -12.73 1.26
N TRP A 111 -0.49 -12.35 0.15
CA TRP A 111 -0.59 -11.00 -0.40
C TRP A 111 -1.76 -10.78 -1.35
N ASN A 112 -2.59 -11.80 -1.63
CA ASN A 112 -3.84 -11.71 -2.41
C ASN A 112 -3.76 -10.82 -3.67
N HIS A 113 -2.65 -10.87 -4.41
CA HIS A 113 -2.40 -10.01 -5.58
C HIS A 113 -2.52 -8.49 -5.30
N GLY A 114 -2.36 -8.08 -4.05
CA GLY A 114 -2.49 -6.71 -3.58
C GLY A 114 -3.94 -6.22 -3.39
N MET A 115 -4.93 -7.12 -3.43
CA MET A 115 -6.35 -6.79 -3.31
C MET A 115 -6.84 -6.93 -1.86
N PRO A 116 -7.19 -5.83 -1.16
CA PRO A 116 -7.67 -5.88 0.21
C PRO A 116 -8.93 -6.74 0.39
N THR A 117 -8.95 -7.52 1.47
CA THR A 117 -10.05 -8.40 1.88
C THR A 117 -10.98 -7.69 2.88
N PRO A 118 -12.16 -8.25 3.22
CA PRO A 118 -13.02 -7.70 4.28
C PRO A 118 -12.28 -7.40 5.59
N LYS A 119 -11.30 -8.25 5.94
CA LYS A 119 -10.47 -8.12 7.15
C LYS A 119 -9.50 -6.95 7.08
N SER A 120 -8.96 -6.65 5.90
CA SER A 120 -8.15 -5.45 5.71
C SER A 120 -8.99 -4.18 5.94
N TYR A 121 -10.23 -4.13 5.43
CA TYR A 121 -11.13 -3.00 5.65
C TYR A 121 -11.60 -2.89 7.11
N GLU A 122 -11.77 -4.00 7.82
CA GLU A 122 -12.03 -4.01 9.26
C GLU A 122 -10.87 -3.35 10.04
N ARG A 123 -9.61 -3.62 9.69
CA ARG A 123 -8.46 -2.92 10.27
C ARG A 123 -8.48 -1.42 9.98
N ALA A 124 -8.74 -1.04 8.72
CA ALA A 124 -8.86 0.36 8.32
C ALA A 124 -9.92 1.11 9.16
N PHE A 125 -11.09 0.50 9.33
CA PHE A 125 -12.19 1.02 10.13
C PHE A 125 -11.78 1.25 11.59
N GLN A 126 -11.11 0.27 12.23
CA GLN A 126 -10.64 0.43 13.61
C GLN A 126 -9.60 1.54 13.74
N ALA A 127 -8.68 1.66 12.78
CA ALA A 127 -7.68 2.71 12.77
C ALA A 127 -8.31 4.11 12.63
N ILE A 128 -9.30 4.27 11.75
CA ILE A 128 -10.03 5.54 11.58
C ILE A 128 -10.77 5.91 12.87
N LYS A 129 -11.49 4.97 13.48
CA LYS A 129 -12.17 5.21 14.76
C LYS A 129 -11.20 5.60 15.87
N LEU A 130 -10.01 4.99 15.91
CA LEU A 130 -8.97 5.34 16.87
C LEU A 130 -8.46 6.76 16.62
N GLY A 131 -8.19 7.13 15.37
CA GLY A 131 -7.81 8.48 14.98
C GLY A 131 -8.83 9.53 15.40
N ASN A 132 -10.11 9.28 15.12
CA ASN A 132 -11.22 10.14 15.54
C ASN A 132 -11.33 10.25 17.06
N LYS A 133 -11.19 9.14 17.79
CA LYS A 133 -11.22 9.11 19.27
C LYS A 133 -10.08 9.90 19.91
N GLU A 134 -8.87 9.78 19.35
CA GLU A 134 -7.66 10.44 19.87
C GLU A 134 -7.44 11.84 19.28
N ASN A 135 -8.33 12.31 18.41
CA ASN A 135 -8.22 13.57 17.69
C ASN A 135 -6.89 13.72 16.94
N ARG A 136 -6.48 12.65 16.25
CA ARG A 136 -5.27 12.60 15.41
C ARG A 136 -5.64 12.82 13.94
N MET A 137 -4.73 13.44 13.19
CA MET A 137 -4.87 13.57 11.74
C MET A 137 -4.73 12.20 11.07
N ILE A 138 -5.63 11.85 10.17
CA ILE A 138 -5.60 10.57 9.45
C ILE A 138 -5.00 10.79 8.06
N LEU A 139 -3.93 10.06 7.74
CA LEU A 139 -3.30 10.05 6.43
C LEU A 139 -3.53 8.68 5.76
N VAL A 140 -4.09 8.69 4.56
CA VAL A 140 -4.44 7.48 3.82
C VAL A 140 -3.56 7.34 2.58
N PHE A 141 -2.90 6.19 2.44
CA PHE A 141 -2.06 5.83 1.29
C PHE A 141 -2.80 4.82 0.42
N VAL A 142 -3.21 5.26 -0.76
CA VAL A 142 -3.96 4.45 -1.73
C VAL A 142 -3.00 3.86 -2.75
N ASP A 143 -2.82 2.54 -2.68
CA ASP A 143 -2.09 1.73 -3.64
C ASP A 143 -2.82 0.39 -3.71
N THR A 144 -3.74 0.23 -4.67
CA THR A 144 -4.48 -1.02 -4.83
C THR A 144 -4.95 -1.18 -6.27
N PRO A 145 -4.94 -2.42 -6.82
CA PRO A 145 -5.64 -2.71 -8.07
C PRO A 145 -7.17 -2.77 -7.91
N GLY A 146 -7.67 -2.91 -6.68
CA GLY A 146 -9.09 -3.06 -6.37
C GLY A 146 -9.33 -3.87 -5.11
N ALA A 147 -10.58 -3.87 -4.63
CA ALA A 147 -11.04 -4.76 -3.57
C ALA A 147 -11.11 -6.20 -4.09
N ASP A 148 -10.89 -7.18 -3.22
CA ASP A 148 -10.93 -8.60 -3.58
C ASP A 148 -12.32 -9.02 -4.10
N PRO A 149 -12.45 -9.43 -5.38
CA PRO A 149 -13.74 -9.73 -6.02
C PRO A 149 -14.18 -11.20 -5.84
N THR A 150 -13.55 -11.97 -4.95
CA THR A 150 -13.88 -13.39 -4.74
C THR A 150 -15.19 -13.63 -3.99
N GLU A 151 -15.82 -14.79 -4.21
CA GLU A 151 -17.02 -15.21 -3.48
C GLU A 151 -16.82 -15.25 -1.96
N GLU A 152 -15.62 -15.62 -1.50
CA GLU A 152 -15.26 -15.61 -0.08
C GLU A 152 -15.28 -14.19 0.50
N SER A 153 -14.73 -13.22 -0.24
CA SER A 153 -14.75 -11.81 0.15
C SER A 153 -16.17 -11.22 0.17
N GLU A 154 -17.02 -11.61 -0.79
CA GLU A 154 -18.45 -11.24 -0.80
C GLU A 154 -19.20 -11.84 0.39
N ALA A 155 -18.99 -13.12 0.71
CA ALA A 155 -19.56 -13.77 1.89
C ALA A 155 -19.08 -13.14 3.20
N GLY A 156 -17.84 -12.62 3.21
CA GLY A 156 -17.27 -11.82 4.31
C GLY A 156 -17.81 -10.38 4.38
N GLY A 157 -18.70 -9.98 3.46
CA GLY A 157 -19.39 -8.70 3.47
C GLY A 157 -18.51 -7.52 3.02
N ILE A 158 -17.61 -7.73 2.04
CA ILE A 158 -16.65 -6.70 1.60
C ILE A 158 -17.30 -5.36 1.28
N ALA A 159 -18.45 -5.35 0.59
CA ALA A 159 -19.19 -4.13 0.26
C ALA A 159 -19.64 -3.36 1.50
N TRP A 160 -20.13 -4.07 2.52
CA TRP A 160 -20.54 -3.47 3.80
C TRP A 160 -19.35 -2.94 4.58
N ARG A 161 -18.22 -3.65 4.56
CA ARG A 161 -16.97 -3.21 5.20
C ARG A 161 -16.46 -1.91 4.57
N ILE A 162 -16.41 -1.84 3.24
CA ILE A 162 -16.04 -0.62 2.50
C ILE A 162 -16.97 0.53 2.89
N GLY A 163 -18.29 0.31 2.87
CA GLY A 163 -19.29 1.32 3.24
C GLY A 163 -19.09 1.86 4.66
N ASN A 164 -18.84 0.99 5.63
CA ASN A 164 -18.57 1.40 7.00
C ASN A 164 -17.26 2.19 7.14
N THR A 165 -16.20 1.79 6.42
CA THR A 165 -14.93 2.52 6.43
C THR A 165 -15.10 3.95 5.90
N ILE A 166 -15.96 4.15 4.89
CA ILE A 166 -16.28 5.48 4.35
C ILE A 166 -17.05 6.33 5.36
N GLN A 167 -17.91 5.72 6.19
CA GLN A 167 -18.73 6.42 7.18
C GLN A 167 -17.99 6.78 8.49
N ALA A 168 -16.93 6.07 8.83
CA ALA A 168 -16.27 6.07 10.14
C ALA A 168 -15.65 7.41 10.58
#